data_AF-D2SNT0-F1
#
_entry.id   AF-D2SNT0-F1
#
_cell.length_a   1.000
_cell.length_b   1.000
_cell.length_c   1.000
_cell.angle_alpha   90.00
_cell.angle_beta   90.00
_cell.angle_gamma   90.00
#
_symmetry.space_group_name_H-M   'P 1'
#
loop_
_entity.id
_entity.type
_entity.pdbx_description
1 polymer ?
#
loop_
_entity_poly.entity_id
_entity_poly.type
_entity_poly.pdbx_seq_one_letter_code
_entity_poly.pdbx_strand_id
1 'polypeptide(L)'
;GPQAKLCSAEYHTNNLLSPVLFEETSRLIPNNAVLVEVAPHGLLQAILKRSLPSCKNIALTRRKHADNAFLVLEAIGKLYMEGYNPKVHVLYPEVQLPVSTGTPFLSHLSEMGRMMRNGP
;
A
#
# COMPACT_ATOMS: atom_id res chain seq x y z
N GLY A 1 -9.91 -24.74 -12.57
CA GLY A 1 -10.31 -26.14 -12.27
C GLY A 1 -10.16 -26.44 -10.79
N PRO A 2 -10.67 -27.58 -10.29
CA PRO A 2 -10.65 -27.94 -8.86
C PRO A 2 -9.24 -28.06 -8.23
N GLN A 3 -8.18 -28.16 -9.04
CA GLN A 3 -6.79 -28.27 -8.59
C GLN A 3 -6.21 -27.03 -7.90
N ALA A 4 -6.84 -25.85 -8.03
CA ALA A 4 -6.35 -24.60 -7.41
C ALA A 4 -7.15 -24.17 -6.17
N LYS A 5 -7.95 -25.07 -5.60
CA LYS A 5 -8.71 -24.76 -4.37
C LYS A 5 -7.84 -24.75 -3.11
N LEU A 6 -6.70 -25.42 -3.15
CA LEU A 6 -5.77 -25.59 -2.02
C LEU A 6 -4.36 -25.20 -2.45
N CYS A 7 -3.56 -24.71 -1.49
CA CYS A 7 -2.14 -24.44 -1.67
C CYS A 7 -1.32 -25.75 -1.54
N SER A 8 -1.54 -26.70 -2.47
CA SER A 8 -0.94 -28.04 -2.42
C SER A 8 0.38 -28.12 -3.22
N ALA A 9 1.11 -29.23 -3.07
CA ALA A 9 2.32 -29.47 -3.84
C ALA A 9 2.03 -29.49 -5.35
N GLU A 10 0.93 -30.14 -5.75
CA GLU A 10 0.47 -30.20 -7.14
C GLU A 10 0.14 -28.82 -7.70
N TYR A 11 -0.47 -27.94 -6.89
CA TYR A 11 -0.72 -26.55 -7.30
C TYR A 11 0.58 -25.80 -7.58
N HIS A 12 1.58 -25.92 -6.70
CA HIS A 12 2.88 -25.27 -6.90
C HIS A 12 3.63 -25.83 -8.12
N THR A 13 3.59 -27.15 -8.33
CA THR A 13 4.13 -27.77 -9.55
C THR A 13 3.42 -27.23 -10.78
N ASN A 14 2.09 -27.14 -10.76
CA ASN A 14 1.33 -26.60 -11.89
C ASN A 14 1.61 -25.12 -12.14
N ASN A 15 1.72 -24.30 -11.09
CA ASN A 15 2.05 -22.87 -11.20
C ASN A 15 3.45 -22.65 -11.80
N LEU A 16 4.39 -23.56 -11.56
CA LEU A 16 5.71 -23.52 -12.17
C LEU A 16 5.70 -23.94 -13.65
N LEU A 17 4.90 -24.96 -13.99
CA LEU A 17 4.88 -25.54 -15.34
C LEU A 17 3.91 -24.85 -16.30
N SER A 18 2.89 -24.16 -15.78
CA SER A 18 1.85 -23.52 -16.57
C SER A 18 2.11 -22.03 -16.81
N PRO A 19 1.60 -21.45 -17.91
CA PRO A 19 1.63 -20.01 -18.12
C PRO A 19 0.88 -19.23 -17.03
N VAL A 20 1.39 -18.05 -16.69
CA VAL A 20 0.75 -17.13 -15.73
C VAL A 20 -0.29 -16.27 -16.46
N LEU A 21 -1.56 -16.40 -16.10
CA LEU A 21 -2.70 -15.67 -16.69
C LEU A 21 -2.95 -14.32 -16.00
N PHE A 22 -1.94 -13.44 -16.04
CA PHE A 22 -1.99 -12.19 -15.28
C PHE A 22 -3.02 -11.20 -15.82
N GLU A 23 -3.10 -11.01 -17.14
CA GLU A 23 -3.99 -10.02 -17.75
C GLU A 23 -5.46 -10.38 -17.51
N GLU A 24 -5.83 -11.64 -17.75
CA GLU A 24 -7.18 -12.15 -17.56
C GLU A 24 -7.62 -12.01 -16.10
N THR A 25 -6.73 -12.34 -15.16
CA THR A 25 -7.00 -12.24 -13.72
C THR A 25 -7.10 -10.78 -13.27
N SER A 26 -6.28 -9.88 -13.84
CA SER A 26 -6.29 -8.46 -13.48
C SER A 26 -7.63 -7.79 -13.75
N ARG A 27 -8.40 -8.26 -14.75
CA ARG A 27 -9.74 -7.72 -15.08
C ARG A 27 -10.78 -7.95 -13.98
N LEU A 28 -10.51 -8.84 -13.03
CA LEU A 28 -11.38 -9.09 -11.87
C LEU A 28 -11.20 -8.05 -10.75
N ILE A 29 -10.16 -7.21 -10.85
CA ILE A 29 -9.89 -6.16 -9.87
C ILE A 29 -10.91 -5.02 -10.07
N PRO A 30 -11.56 -4.54 -9.00
CA PRO A 30 -12.55 -3.47 -9.12
C PRO A 30 -11.90 -2.14 -9.52
N ASN A 31 -12.68 -1.30 -10.19
CA ASN A 31 -12.25 0.07 -10.54
C ASN A 31 -11.91 0.89 -9.30
N ASN A 32 -10.94 1.80 -9.44
CA ASN A 32 -10.46 2.69 -8.38
C ASN A 32 -9.87 1.94 -7.17
N ALA A 33 -9.46 0.68 -7.34
CA ALA A 33 -8.73 -0.03 -6.31
C ALA A 33 -7.33 0.57 -6.11
N VAL A 34 -6.81 0.44 -4.89
CA VAL A 34 -5.41 0.70 -4.58
C VAL A 34 -4.65 -0.62 -4.56
N LEU A 35 -3.67 -0.77 -5.45
CA LEU A 35 -2.87 -1.97 -5.64
C LEU A 35 -1.49 -1.78 -5.02
N VAL A 36 -1.14 -2.64 -4.09
CA VAL A 36 0.17 -2.64 -3.42
C VAL A 36 1.02 -3.75 -4.00
N GLU A 37 2.15 -3.40 -4.63
CA GLU A 37 3.08 -4.37 -5.18
C GLU A 37 4.11 -4.79 -4.13
N VAL A 38 3.98 -6.03 -3.65
CA VAL A 38 4.89 -6.66 -2.69
C VAL A 38 5.99 -7.39 -3.45
N ALA A 39 7.06 -6.68 -3.76
CA ALA A 39 8.22 -7.21 -4.47
C ALA A 39 9.48 -6.42 -4.08
N PRO A 40 10.69 -6.99 -4.26
CA PRO A 40 11.97 -6.28 -4.08
C PRO A 40 12.24 -5.24 -5.20
N HIS A 41 11.35 -5.16 -6.19
CA HIS A 41 11.31 -4.13 -7.21
C HIS A 41 9.93 -4.10 -7.86
N GLY A 42 9.35 -2.91 -8.04
CA GLY A 42 8.08 -2.71 -8.74
C GLY A 42 8.12 -2.98 -10.25
N LEU A 43 8.26 -4.24 -10.68
CA LEU A 43 8.34 -4.65 -12.08
C LEU A 43 6.97 -4.60 -12.78
N LEU A 44 5.88 -4.84 -12.04
CA LEU A 44 4.54 -4.91 -12.62
C LEU A 44 3.89 -3.54 -12.80
N GLN A 45 4.51 -2.47 -12.28
CA GLN A 45 3.98 -1.10 -12.34
C GLN A 45 3.53 -0.66 -13.74
N ALA A 46 4.35 -0.91 -14.77
CA ALA A 46 4.00 -0.52 -16.14
C ALA A 46 2.82 -1.32 -16.69
N ILE A 47 2.77 -2.62 -16.39
CA ILE A 47 1.70 -3.53 -16.84
C ILE A 47 0.39 -3.18 -16.12
N LEU A 48 0.42 -2.96 -14.81
CA LEU A 48 -0.73 -2.57 -14.00
C LEU A 48 -1.30 -1.22 -14.44
N LYS A 49 -0.44 -0.21 -14.70
CA LYS A 49 -0.90 1.10 -15.19
C LYS A 49 -1.61 1.02 -16.54
N ARG A 50 -1.15 0.14 -17.43
CA ARG A 50 -1.79 -0.07 -18.73
C ARG A 50 -3.09 -0.86 -18.62
N SER A 51 -3.11 -1.89 -17.79
CA SER A 51 -4.24 -2.83 -17.70
C SER A 51 -5.36 -2.31 -16.80
N LEU A 52 -5.03 -1.47 -15.81
CA LEU A 52 -5.94 -0.95 -14.78
C LEU A 52 -5.73 0.57 -14.58
N PRO A 53 -6.05 1.40 -15.58
CA PRO A 53 -5.76 2.84 -15.55
C PRO A 53 -6.57 3.62 -14.50
N SER A 54 -7.70 3.09 -14.05
CA SER A 54 -8.52 3.68 -12.98
C SER A 54 -7.93 3.43 -11.58
N CYS A 55 -7.01 2.47 -11.44
CA CYS A 55 -6.46 2.05 -10.16
C CYS A 55 -5.20 2.86 -9.78
N LYS A 56 -4.92 2.94 -8.48
CA LYS A 56 -3.68 3.51 -7.94
C LYS A 56 -2.69 2.38 -7.66
N ASN A 57 -1.52 2.42 -8.27
CA ASN A 57 -0.48 1.41 -8.10
C ASN A 57 0.65 1.95 -7.21
N ILE A 58 0.91 1.29 -6.09
CA ILE A 58 1.93 1.65 -5.10
C ILE A 58 2.95 0.51 -4.99
N ALA A 59 4.18 0.75 -5.43
CA ALA A 59 5.29 -0.18 -5.21
C ALA A 59 5.93 0.05 -3.84
N LEU A 60 6.25 -1.03 -3.11
CA LEU A 60 6.90 -0.91 -1.80
C LEU A 60 8.41 -0.67 -1.90
N THR A 61 9.07 -1.17 -2.95
CA THR A 61 10.53 -1.07 -3.09
C THR A 61 10.96 -0.87 -4.55
N ARG A 62 12.21 -0.44 -4.73
CA ARG A 62 12.84 -0.26 -6.04
C ARG A 62 14.26 -0.79 -6.03
N ARG A 63 14.59 -1.65 -7.00
CA ARG A 63 15.96 -2.15 -7.18
C ARG A 63 16.92 -0.99 -7.32
N LYS A 64 18.07 -1.08 -6.64
CA LYS A 64 19.12 -0.04 -6.61
C LYS A 64 18.71 1.29 -5.97
N HIS A 65 17.58 1.35 -5.25
CA HIS A 65 17.32 2.51 -4.40
C HIS A 65 18.28 2.53 -3.22
N ALA A 66 18.78 3.72 -2.87
CA ALA A 66 19.72 3.89 -1.77
C ALA A 66 19.10 3.54 -0.41
N ASP A 67 17.79 3.79 -0.24
CA ASP A 67 17.06 3.52 1.00
C ASP A 67 15.66 2.97 0.68
N ASN A 68 15.49 1.64 0.73
CA ASN A 68 14.18 1.03 0.52
C ASN A 68 13.27 1.13 1.75
N ALA A 69 13.82 1.34 2.95
CA ALA A 69 12.99 1.55 4.13
C ALA A 69 12.22 2.87 4.01
N PHE A 70 12.88 3.92 3.51
CA PHE A 70 12.22 5.18 3.17
C PHE A 70 11.10 4.98 2.14
N LEU A 71 11.31 4.19 1.09
CA LEU A 71 10.25 3.93 0.08
C LEU A 71 9.04 3.21 0.67
N VAL A 72 9.25 2.29 1.62
CA VAL A 72 8.14 1.66 2.34
C VAL A 72 7.36 2.69 3.15
N LEU A 73 8.04 3.58 3.88
CA LEU A 73 7.37 4.66 4.62
C LEU A 73 6.63 5.64 3.69
N GLU A 74 7.22 5.96 2.53
CA GLU A 74 6.56 6.76 1.49
C GLU A 74 5.30 6.06 0.95
N ALA A 75 5.37 4.75 0.71
CA ALA A 75 4.22 3.96 0.27
C ALA A 75 3.10 3.93 1.32
N ILE A 76 3.45 3.84 2.61
CA ILE A 76 2.49 3.95 3.71
C ILE A 76 1.84 5.33 3.74
N GLY A 77 2.61 6.41 3.52
CA GLY A 77 2.07 7.75 3.37
C GLY A 77 1.10 7.87 2.18
N LYS A 78 1.43 7.27 1.03
CA LYS A 78 0.53 7.20 -0.13
C LYS A 78 -0.77 6.46 0.20
N LEU A 79 -0.70 5.35 0.93
CA LEU A 79 -1.90 4.64 1.40
C LEU A 79 -2.76 5.53 2.30
N TYR A 80 -2.14 6.29 3.21
CA TYR A 80 -2.88 7.25 4.04
C TYR A 80 -3.60 8.32 3.21
N MET A 81 -2.93 8.86 2.18
CA MET A 81 -3.53 9.85 1.27
C MET A 81 -4.70 9.30 0.45
N GLU A 82 -4.74 7.99 0.20
CA GLU A 82 -5.86 7.31 -0.46
C GLU A 82 -7.00 6.92 0.53
N GLY A 83 -6.93 7.38 1.79
CA GLY A 83 -7.98 7.21 2.79
C GLY A 83 -7.84 5.97 3.67
N TYR A 84 -6.74 5.22 3.57
CA TYR A 84 -6.45 4.13 4.49
C TYR A 84 -5.87 4.67 5.81
N ASN A 85 -5.94 3.89 6.89
CA ASN A 85 -5.37 4.26 8.18
C ASN A 85 -4.30 3.24 8.64
N PRO A 86 -3.08 3.29 8.09
CA PRO A 86 -2.01 2.37 8.47
C PRO A 86 -1.58 2.53 9.94
N LYS A 87 -1.38 1.41 10.64
CA LYS A 87 -0.87 1.41 12.02
C LYS A 87 0.65 1.58 12.04
N VAL A 88 1.15 2.79 11.82
CA VAL A 88 2.60 3.06 11.68
C VAL A 88 3.41 2.71 12.94
N HIS A 89 2.80 2.77 14.12
CA HIS A 89 3.46 2.46 15.40
C HIS A 89 3.99 1.02 15.51
N VAL A 90 3.49 0.07 14.71
CA VAL A 90 3.98 -1.32 14.73
C VAL A 90 5.35 -1.48 14.08
N LEU A 91 5.86 -0.43 13.42
CA LEU A 91 7.14 -0.46 12.70
C LEU A 91 8.35 -0.10 13.57
N TYR A 92 8.12 0.41 14.77
CA TYR A 92 9.17 0.81 15.70
C TYR A 92 8.84 0.35 17.12
N PRO A 93 9.83 0.30 18.03
CA PRO A 93 9.61 -0.12 19.40
C PRO A 93 8.51 0.70 20.10
N GLU A 94 7.79 0.06 21.01
CA GLU A 94 6.75 0.74 21.77
C GLU A 94 7.31 1.93 22.57
N VAL A 95 6.59 3.05 22.50
CA VAL A 95 6.95 4.27 23.24
C VAL A 95 6.44 4.14 24.67
N GLN A 96 7.34 4.27 25.64
CA GLN A 96 6.98 4.26 27.04
C GLN A 96 6.28 5.57 27.43
N LEU A 97 5.18 5.44 28.16
CA LEU A 97 4.40 6.56 28.71
C LEU A 97 4.51 6.58 30.24
N PRO A 98 4.48 7.76 30.89
CA PRO A 98 4.30 9.09 30.31
C PRO A 98 5.54 9.58 29.54
N VAL A 99 5.32 10.53 28.61
CA VAL A 99 6.40 11.17 27.86
C VAL A 99 7.22 12.13 28.73
N SER A 100 8.42 12.49 28.27
CA SER A 100 9.31 13.44 28.94
C SER A 100 8.67 14.84 29.07
N THR A 101 9.04 15.58 30.11
CA THR A 101 8.56 16.96 30.36
C THR A 101 8.95 17.96 29.26
N GLY A 102 9.93 17.61 28.42
CA GLY A 102 10.34 18.42 27.26
C GLY A 102 9.54 18.15 25.98
N THR A 103 8.59 17.20 25.97
CA THR A 103 7.80 16.89 24.78
C THR A 103 6.91 18.09 24.39
N PRO A 104 6.99 18.59 23.14
CA PRO A 104 6.21 19.76 22.71
C PRO A 104 4.70 19.58 22.84
N PHE A 105 3.99 20.67 23.16
CA PHE A 105 2.53 20.69 23.15
C PHE A 105 1.99 20.57 21.71
N LEU A 106 1.01 19.70 21.51
CA LEU A 106 0.35 19.51 20.21
C LEU A 106 -0.72 20.58 19.90
N SER A 107 -1.21 21.31 20.90
CA SER A 107 -2.30 22.29 20.73
C SER A 107 -1.97 23.41 19.74
N HIS A 108 -0.69 23.75 19.56
CA HIS A 108 -0.27 24.79 18.61
C HIS A 108 -0.28 24.32 17.15
N LEU A 109 -0.43 23.02 16.90
CA LEU A 109 -0.39 22.44 15.56
C LEU A 109 -1.79 22.22 14.97
N SER A 110 -2.84 22.36 15.77
CA SER A 110 -4.21 22.19 15.31
C SER A 110 -4.83 23.52 14.88
N GLU A 111 -5.21 23.62 13.61
CA GLU A 111 -6.06 24.68 13.10
C GLU A 111 -7.38 24.06 12.63
N MET A 112 -8.50 24.42 13.26
CA MET A 112 -9.82 24.03 12.77
C MET A 112 -10.27 25.02 11.70
N GLY A 113 -10.55 24.50 10.50
CA GLY A 113 -11.15 25.29 9.43
C GLY A 113 -12.48 25.89 9.89
N ARG A 114 -12.52 27.22 10.04
CA ARG A 114 -13.75 27.97 10.34
C ARG A 114 -14.61 28.01 9.08
N MET A 115 -15.39 26.95 8.87
CA MET A 115 -16.29 26.85 7.72
C MET A 115 -17.37 27.93 7.84
N MET A 116 -17.37 28.85 6.88
CA MET A 116 -18.27 30.01 6.80
C MET A 116 -19.73 29.54 6.84
N ARG A 117 -20.44 29.85 7.92
CA ARG A 117 -21.91 29.91 7.92
C ARG A 117 -22.32 31.13 7.10
N ASN A 118 -22.35 31.01 5.78
CA ASN A 118 -23.10 31.91 4.92
C ASN A 118 -24.02 31.07 4.06
N GLY A 119 -25.30 31.11 4.38
CA GLY A 119 -26.37 30.75 3.48
C GLY A 119 -27.69 31.20 4.06
N PRO A 120 -28.73 31.32 3.22
CA PRO A 120 -28.79 32.13 2.01
C PRO A 120 -29.13 33.61 2.30
#